data_AF-A0A940ECV2-F1
#
_entry.id   AF-A0A940ECV2-F1
#
_cell.length_a   1.000
_cell.length_b   1.000
_cell.length_c   1.000
_cell.angle_alpha   90.00
_cell.angle_beta   90.00
_cell.angle_gamma   90.00
#
_symmetry.space_group_name_H-M   'P 1'
#
loop_
_entity.id
_entity.type
_entity.pdbx_description
1 polymer ?
#
loop_
_entity_poly.entity_id
_entity_poly.type
_entity_poly.pdbx_seq_one_letter_code
_entity_poly.pdbx_strand_id
1 'polypeptide(L)'
;MSQIEELQQRILAAMERIGTGVTALQNAPVGDADDGLQAALDDERVANAQLQERLTSLKERHEQEVDGMRADMEALRAAPAATADVDALRAELAEAATKLSAVEAARAELAEAKAALENTEELDALKAENAQLRTDLEGQEDPAALRAEIEEMRAAILQAGAIEAENSRLRAELADSERVAELNAELEMLRAERASHGAAMSRLDDDLQRMRQANEQLRNSVDALRAAAQEGVQDAELLNQATVAELEATRAAQATDAAEARAVLARLEPLLSQAKLAEGEVE
;
A
#
# COMPACT_ATOMS: atom_id res chain seq x y z
N MET A 1 -15.50 -15.20 -11.02
CA MET A 1 -14.07 -15.18 -11.40
C MET A 1 -13.84 -14.16 -12.50
N SER A 2 -14.47 -14.26 -13.69
CA SER A 2 -14.28 -13.28 -14.79
C SER A 2 -14.69 -11.82 -14.46
N GLN A 3 -15.77 -11.61 -13.70
CA GLN A 3 -16.22 -10.26 -13.33
C GLN A 3 -15.24 -9.52 -12.41
N ILE A 4 -14.46 -10.26 -11.61
CA ILE A 4 -13.46 -9.66 -10.72
C ILE A 4 -12.24 -9.23 -11.53
N GLU A 5 -11.83 -10.03 -12.50
CA GLU A 5 -10.72 -9.71 -13.42
C GLU A 5 -11.06 -8.51 -14.33
N GLU A 6 -12.29 -8.41 -14.80
CA GLU A 6 -12.76 -7.27 -15.60
C GLU A 6 -12.80 -5.97 -14.77
N LEU A 7 -13.24 -6.05 -13.51
CA LEU A 7 -13.18 -4.92 -12.58
C LEU A 7 -11.74 -4.53 -12.27
N GLN A 8 -10.83 -5.49 -12.09
CA GLN A 8 -9.40 -5.22 -11.85
C GLN A 8 -8.73 -4.54 -13.05
N GLN A 9 -8.99 -5.00 -14.27
CA GLN A 9 -8.46 -4.35 -15.49
C GLN A 9 -9.00 -2.92 -15.65
N ARG A 10 -10.27 -2.70 -15.34
CA ARG A 10 -10.89 -1.38 -15.43
C ARG A 10 -10.36 -0.42 -14.36
N ILE A 11 -10.09 -0.92 -13.16
CA ILE A 11 -9.45 -0.13 -12.08
C ILE A 11 -8.02 0.24 -12.48
N LEU A 12 -7.23 -0.69 -13.01
CA LEU A 12 -5.86 -0.41 -13.46
C LEU A 12 -5.82 0.66 -14.58
N ALA A 13 -6.69 0.54 -15.57
CA ALA A 13 -6.79 1.54 -16.64
C ALA A 13 -7.25 2.91 -16.12
N ALA A 14 -8.16 2.94 -15.14
CA ALA A 14 -8.57 4.18 -14.48
C ALA A 14 -7.41 4.81 -13.69
N MET A 15 -6.62 4.00 -12.98
CA MET A 15 -5.46 4.46 -12.21
C MET A 15 -4.35 5.02 -13.12
N GLU A 16 -4.05 4.38 -14.24
CA GLU A 16 -3.07 4.93 -15.21
C GLU A 16 -3.54 6.27 -15.80
N ARG A 17 -4.83 6.37 -16.15
CA ARG A 17 -5.41 7.61 -16.68
C ARG A 17 -5.38 8.73 -15.64
N ILE A 18 -5.68 8.44 -14.38
CA ILE A 18 -5.56 9.40 -13.28
C ILE A 18 -4.10 9.79 -13.07
N GLY A 19 -3.17 8.83 -13.09
CA GLY A 19 -1.73 9.09 -12.98
C GLY A 19 -1.24 10.07 -14.05
N THR A 20 -1.58 9.82 -15.31
CA THR A 20 -1.23 10.74 -16.41
C THR A 20 -1.88 12.12 -16.27
N GLY A 21 -3.14 12.19 -15.84
CA GLY A 21 -3.85 13.46 -15.61
C GLY A 21 -3.26 14.28 -14.46
N VAL A 22 -2.85 13.63 -13.37
CA VAL A 22 -2.21 14.27 -12.22
C VAL A 22 -0.82 14.80 -12.59
N THR A 23 -0.03 14.04 -13.36
CA THR A 23 1.26 14.51 -13.86
C THR A 23 1.10 15.71 -14.80
N ALA A 24 0.06 15.71 -15.65
CA ALA A 24 -0.23 16.85 -16.51
C ALA A 24 -0.65 18.10 -15.71
N LEU A 25 -1.46 17.94 -14.67
CA LEU A 25 -1.88 19.04 -13.79
C LEU A 25 -0.72 19.57 -12.92
N GLN A 26 0.15 18.69 -12.42
CA GLN A 26 1.34 19.08 -11.65
C GLN A 26 2.37 19.84 -12.51
N ASN A 27 2.44 19.52 -13.80
CA ASN A 27 3.35 20.17 -14.74
C ASN A 27 2.73 21.40 -15.44
N ALA A 28 1.44 21.66 -15.23
CA ALA A 28 0.79 22.87 -15.73
C ALA A 28 1.22 24.07 -14.86
N PRO A 29 1.86 25.11 -15.44
CA PRO A 29 2.21 26.29 -14.68
C PRO A 29 0.94 27.01 -14.23
N VAL A 30 0.73 27.05 -12.91
CA VAL A 30 -0.51 27.51 -12.25
C VAL A 30 -0.78 29.03 -12.43
N GLY A 31 0.16 29.79 -13.01
CA GLY A 31 0.00 31.24 -13.26
C GLY A 31 -0.26 31.65 -14.72
N ASP A 32 0.22 30.88 -15.70
CA ASP A 32 0.23 31.34 -17.11
C ASP A 32 -1.18 31.32 -17.76
N ALA A 33 -2.05 30.42 -17.29
CA ALA A 33 -3.40 30.31 -17.81
C ALA A 33 -4.31 31.46 -17.37
N ASP A 34 -4.17 31.93 -16.13
CA ASP A 34 -5.00 32.99 -15.56
C ASP A 34 -4.56 34.37 -16.08
N ASP A 35 -3.25 34.61 -16.18
CA ASP A 35 -2.68 35.82 -16.77
C ASP A 35 -3.02 35.95 -18.27
N GLY A 36 -2.99 34.83 -19.01
CA GLY A 36 -3.36 34.79 -20.43
C GLY A 36 -4.86 35.06 -20.67
N LEU A 37 -5.72 34.52 -19.80
CA LEU A 37 -7.17 34.78 -19.86
C LEU A 37 -7.49 36.24 -19.50
N GLN A 38 -6.79 36.81 -18.52
CA GLN A 38 -7.00 38.18 -18.10
C GLN A 38 -6.55 39.18 -19.17
N ALA A 39 -5.42 38.92 -19.83
CA ALA A 39 -4.98 39.70 -20.98
C ALA A 39 -5.99 39.65 -22.15
N ALA A 40 -6.51 38.46 -22.49
CA ALA A 40 -7.52 38.32 -23.53
C ALA A 40 -8.83 39.06 -23.19
N LEU A 41 -9.21 39.08 -21.92
CA LEU A 41 -10.42 39.74 -21.45
C LEU A 41 -10.30 41.27 -21.49
N ASP A 42 -9.11 41.79 -21.20
CA ASP A 42 -8.81 43.22 -21.33
C ASP A 42 -8.73 43.67 -22.80
N ASP A 43 -8.15 42.84 -23.69
CA ASP A 43 -8.15 43.08 -25.14
C ASP A 43 -9.58 43.11 -25.72
N GLU A 44 -10.45 42.18 -25.32
CA GLU A 44 -11.86 42.15 -25.75
C GLU A 44 -12.67 43.34 -25.22
N ARG A 45 -12.35 43.86 -24.02
CA ARG A 45 -12.95 45.09 -23.48
C ARG A 45 -12.56 46.31 -24.29
N VAL A 46 -11.28 46.43 -24.66
CA VAL A 46 -10.80 47.53 -25.51
C VAL A 46 -11.43 47.46 -26.90
N ALA A 47 -11.52 46.27 -27.49
CA ALA A 47 -12.18 46.08 -28.79
C ALA A 47 -13.68 46.45 -28.73
N ASN A 48 -14.39 46.05 -27.67
CA ASN A 48 -15.78 46.44 -27.47
C ASN A 48 -15.98 47.94 -27.30
N ALA A 49 -15.13 48.62 -26.52
CA ALA A 49 -15.19 50.06 -26.36
C ALA A 49 -15.01 50.80 -27.69
N GLN A 50 -14.06 50.35 -28.52
CA GLN A 50 -13.83 50.90 -29.85
C GLN A 50 -15.01 50.65 -30.80
N LEU A 51 -15.64 49.47 -30.75
CA LEU A 51 -16.83 49.16 -31.54
C LEU A 51 -18.03 50.00 -31.11
N GLN A 52 -18.22 50.22 -29.80
CA GLN A 52 -19.27 51.09 -29.27
C GLN A 52 -19.11 52.53 -29.75
N GLU A 53 -17.88 53.07 -29.74
CA GLU A 53 -17.58 54.42 -30.25
C GLU A 53 -17.78 54.53 -31.78
N ARG A 54 -17.43 53.49 -32.54
CA ARG A 54 -17.73 53.41 -33.98
C ARG A 54 -19.23 53.35 -34.25
N LEU A 55 -19.99 52.66 -33.40
CA LEU A 55 -21.44 52.57 -33.54
C LEU A 55 -22.14 53.89 -33.19
N THR A 56 -21.71 54.61 -32.17
CA THR A 56 -22.26 55.95 -31.86
C THR A 56 -21.94 56.94 -32.97
N SER A 57 -20.68 57.00 -33.44
CA SER A 57 -20.31 57.89 -34.54
C SER A 57 -21.01 57.54 -35.86
N LEU A 58 -21.23 56.26 -36.16
CA LEU A 58 -22.01 55.85 -37.33
C LEU A 58 -23.48 56.26 -37.21
N LYS A 59 -24.08 56.10 -36.02
CA LYS A 59 -25.46 56.54 -35.75
C LYS A 59 -25.61 58.04 -35.91
N GLU A 60 -24.71 58.84 -35.34
CA GLU A 60 -24.73 60.30 -35.47
C GLU A 60 -24.61 60.74 -36.94
N ARG A 61 -23.71 60.12 -37.72
CA ARG A 61 -23.60 60.40 -39.16
C ARG A 61 -24.88 60.04 -39.92
N HIS A 62 -25.47 58.87 -39.64
CA HIS A 62 -26.72 58.47 -40.30
C HIS A 62 -27.91 59.36 -39.91
N GLU A 63 -27.97 59.80 -38.65
CA GLU A 63 -29.02 60.74 -38.21
C GLU A 63 -28.86 62.10 -38.90
N GLN A 64 -27.63 62.60 -39.01
CA GLN A 64 -27.32 63.83 -39.76
C GLN A 64 -27.64 63.69 -41.27
N GLU A 65 -27.33 62.56 -41.90
CA GLU A 65 -27.68 62.29 -43.30
C GLU A 65 -29.19 62.24 -43.50
N VAL A 66 -29.94 61.59 -42.60
CA VAL A 66 -31.40 61.52 -42.66
C VAL A 66 -32.03 62.90 -42.46
N ASP A 67 -31.53 63.70 -41.53
CA ASP A 67 -32.04 65.05 -41.30
C ASP A 67 -31.68 66.01 -42.44
N GLY A 68 -30.50 65.84 -43.05
CA GLY A 68 -30.11 66.53 -44.28
C GLY A 68 -31.05 66.20 -45.44
N MET A 69 -31.30 64.90 -45.71
CA MET A 69 -32.24 64.47 -46.75
C MET A 69 -33.67 64.98 -46.50
N ARG A 70 -34.10 65.06 -45.23
CA ARG A 70 -35.41 65.65 -44.87
C ARG A 70 -35.47 67.14 -45.15
N ALA A 71 -34.43 67.89 -44.83
CA ALA A 71 -34.35 69.32 -45.12
C ALA A 71 -34.32 69.60 -46.63
N ASP A 72 -33.56 68.81 -47.39
CA ASP A 72 -33.50 68.89 -48.85
C ASP A 72 -34.87 68.61 -49.48
N MET A 73 -35.60 67.61 -48.97
CA MET A 73 -36.96 67.30 -49.38
C MET A 73 -37.95 68.43 -49.10
N GLU A 74 -37.81 69.12 -47.96
CA GLU A 74 -38.65 70.27 -47.61
C GLU A 74 -38.32 71.50 -48.50
N ALA A 75 -37.04 71.72 -48.80
CA ALA A 75 -36.59 72.77 -49.70
C ALA A 75 -37.05 72.54 -51.15
N LEU A 76 -36.94 71.29 -51.65
CA LEU A 76 -37.40 70.89 -52.99
C LEU A 76 -38.93 70.99 -53.13
N ARG A 77 -39.67 70.72 -52.04
CA ARG A 77 -41.13 70.89 -52.01
C ARG A 77 -41.56 72.37 -52.08
N ALA A 78 -40.69 73.30 -51.69
CA ALA A 78 -40.94 74.74 -51.70
C ALA A 78 -40.57 75.45 -53.02
N ALA A 79 -39.90 74.77 -53.96
CA ALA A 79 -39.47 75.37 -55.23
C ALA A 79 -40.56 75.31 -56.34
N PRO A 80 -40.77 76.37 -57.16
CA PRO A 80 -41.72 76.37 -58.27
C PRO A 80 -41.20 75.58 -59.49
N ALA A 81 -42.02 74.68 -60.02
CA ALA A 81 -41.63 73.61 -60.94
C ALA A 81 -41.33 74.02 -62.40
N ALA A 82 -40.20 73.55 -62.94
CA ALA A 82 -40.00 73.29 -64.36
C ALA A 82 -40.17 71.78 -64.63
N THR A 83 -40.95 71.43 -65.65
CA THR A 83 -41.55 70.09 -65.82
C THR A 83 -40.57 68.92 -66.09
N ALA A 84 -39.33 69.19 -66.48
CA ALA A 84 -38.32 68.12 -66.68
C ALA A 84 -37.60 67.73 -65.36
N ASP A 85 -37.51 68.65 -64.41
CA ASP A 85 -36.89 68.40 -63.09
C ASP A 85 -37.84 67.66 -62.15
N VAL A 86 -39.15 67.77 -62.35
CA VAL A 86 -40.16 67.10 -61.50
C VAL A 86 -40.08 65.58 -61.59
N ASP A 87 -39.78 65.01 -62.76
CA ASP A 87 -39.69 63.55 -62.92
C ASP A 87 -38.36 63.01 -62.38
N ALA A 88 -37.26 63.76 -62.47
CA ALA A 88 -35.99 63.44 -61.81
C ALA A 88 -36.11 63.50 -60.28
N LEU A 89 -36.74 64.56 -59.76
CA LEU A 89 -37.00 64.71 -58.33
C LEU A 89 -37.96 63.64 -57.79
N ARG A 90 -38.94 63.20 -58.57
CA ARG A 90 -39.80 62.06 -58.21
C ARG A 90 -39.04 60.75 -58.15
N ALA A 91 -38.04 60.55 -59.03
CA ALA A 91 -37.18 59.37 -59.00
C ALA A 91 -36.27 59.38 -57.77
N GLU A 92 -35.65 60.51 -57.44
CA GLU A 92 -34.82 60.66 -56.22
C GLU A 92 -35.66 60.49 -54.94
N LEU A 93 -36.88 61.01 -54.92
CA LEU A 93 -37.81 60.87 -53.80
C LEU A 93 -38.26 59.41 -53.61
N ALA A 94 -38.46 58.66 -54.71
CA ALA A 94 -38.72 57.24 -54.67
C ALA A 94 -37.51 56.45 -54.15
N GLU A 95 -36.29 56.81 -54.58
CA GLU A 95 -35.06 56.19 -54.08
C GLU A 95 -34.85 56.46 -52.58
N ALA A 96 -35.06 57.70 -52.13
CA ALA A 96 -34.98 58.06 -50.71
C ALA A 96 -36.03 57.31 -49.87
N ALA A 97 -37.26 57.15 -50.38
CA ALA A 97 -38.29 56.36 -49.72
C ALA A 97 -37.88 54.87 -49.58
N THR A 98 -37.24 54.29 -50.61
CA THR A 98 -36.73 52.90 -50.52
C THR A 98 -35.60 52.78 -49.50
N LYS A 99 -34.67 53.74 -49.46
CA LYS A 99 -33.59 53.78 -48.47
C LYS A 99 -34.12 53.95 -47.04
N LEU A 100 -35.11 54.81 -46.84
CA LEU A 100 -35.76 54.98 -45.55
C LEU A 100 -36.43 53.68 -45.08
N SER A 101 -37.15 53.00 -45.96
CA SER A 101 -37.79 51.71 -45.63
C SER A 101 -36.79 50.62 -45.27
N ALA A 102 -35.61 50.61 -45.91
CA ALA A 102 -34.52 49.69 -45.59
C ALA A 102 -33.90 50.00 -44.21
N VAL A 103 -33.74 51.28 -43.87
CA VAL A 103 -33.25 51.69 -42.54
C VAL A 103 -34.25 51.36 -41.44
N GLU A 104 -35.54 51.54 -41.69
CA GLU A 104 -36.60 51.16 -40.76
C GLU A 104 -36.64 49.64 -40.53
N ALA A 105 -36.46 48.83 -41.58
CA ALA A 105 -36.33 47.38 -41.47
C ALA A 105 -35.09 46.98 -40.64
N ALA A 106 -33.92 47.57 -40.92
CA ALA A 106 -32.70 47.30 -40.15
C ALA A 106 -32.83 47.72 -38.68
N ARG A 107 -33.57 48.80 -38.39
CA ARG A 107 -33.88 49.23 -37.01
C ARG A 107 -34.80 48.23 -36.31
N ALA A 108 -35.75 47.64 -37.01
CA ALA A 108 -36.63 46.61 -36.45
C ALA A 108 -35.85 45.32 -36.12
N GLU A 109 -34.99 44.85 -37.03
CA GLU A 109 -34.11 43.70 -36.79
C GLU A 109 -33.15 43.95 -35.61
N LEU A 110 -32.61 45.17 -35.49
CA LEU A 110 -31.74 45.54 -34.37
C LEU A 110 -32.51 45.61 -33.04
N ALA A 111 -33.79 45.96 -33.05
CA ALA A 111 -34.63 45.95 -31.86
C ALA A 111 -34.96 44.51 -31.42
N GLU A 112 -35.22 43.61 -32.37
CA GLU A 112 -35.45 42.18 -32.10
C GLU A 112 -34.18 41.49 -31.56
N ALA A 113 -33.02 41.75 -32.17
CA ALA A 113 -31.74 41.25 -31.67
C ALA A 113 -31.43 41.76 -30.26
N LYS A 114 -31.78 43.00 -29.94
CA LYS A 114 -31.66 43.55 -28.58
C LYS A 114 -32.61 42.88 -27.59
N ALA A 115 -33.86 42.64 -27.98
CA ALA A 115 -34.81 41.93 -27.13
C ALA A 115 -34.37 40.48 -26.85
N ALA A 116 -33.74 39.82 -27.83
CA ALA A 116 -33.16 38.50 -27.66
C ALA A 116 -31.92 38.50 -26.72
N LEU A 117 -31.09 39.56 -26.77
CA LEU A 117 -29.98 39.77 -25.85
C LEU A 117 -30.43 40.16 -24.43
N GLU A 118 -31.58 40.83 -24.31
CA GLU A 118 -32.26 41.14 -23.06
C GLU A 118 -33.08 39.96 -22.51
N ASN A 119 -33.00 38.78 -23.12
CA ASN A 119 -33.63 37.57 -22.59
C ASN A 119 -32.86 37.11 -21.33
N THR A 120 -33.09 37.83 -20.23
CA THR A 120 -32.39 37.75 -18.94
C THR A 120 -32.51 36.37 -18.29
N GLU A 121 -33.50 35.57 -18.67
CA GLU A 121 -33.80 34.27 -18.07
C GLU A 121 -32.66 33.25 -18.26
N GLU A 122 -32.08 33.16 -19.46
CA GLU A 122 -30.96 32.22 -19.71
C GLU A 122 -29.67 32.69 -19.03
N LEU A 123 -29.41 34.00 -19.04
CA LEU A 123 -28.25 34.59 -18.37
C LEU A 123 -28.35 34.43 -16.84
N ASP A 124 -29.54 34.60 -16.28
CA ASP A 124 -29.78 34.45 -14.84
C ASP A 124 -29.76 32.97 -14.43
N ALA A 125 -30.22 32.06 -15.29
CA ALA A 125 -30.07 30.62 -15.09
C ALA A 125 -28.59 30.19 -15.07
N LEU A 126 -27.79 30.65 -16.04
CA LEU A 126 -26.35 30.35 -16.07
C LEU A 126 -25.59 30.97 -14.90
N LYS A 127 -26.00 32.15 -14.43
CA LYS A 127 -25.45 32.77 -13.21
C LYS A 127 -25.81 31.98 -11.95
N ALA A 128 -27.05 31.50 -11.85
CA ALA A 128 -27.49 30.65 -10.74
C ALA A 128 -26.73 29.30 -10.74
N GLU A 129 -26.55 28.68 -11.91
CA GLU A 129 -25.75 27.47 -12.05
C GLU A 129 -24.28 27.70 -11.68
N ASN A 130 -23.68 28.80 -12.12
CA ASN A 130 -22.32 29.18 -11.72
C ASN A 130 -22.21 29.44 -10.21
N ALA A 131 -23.21 30.07 -9.60
CA ALA A 131 -23.23 30.28 -8.16
C ALA A 131 -23.32 28.95 -7.40
N GLN A 132 -24.17 28.03 -7.86
CA GLN A 132 -24.28 26.69 -7.28
C GLN A 132 -22.98 25.91 -7.40
N LEU A 133 -22.36 25.87 -8.60
CA LEU A 133 -21.08 25.21 -8.81
C LEU A 133 -19.97 25.79 -7.93
N ARG A 134 -19.95 27.10 -7.72
CA ARG A 134 -18.99 27.75 -6.80
C ARG A 134 -19.19 27.31 -5.36
N THR A 135 -20.43 27.28 -4.87
CA THR A 135 -20.73 26.78 -3.52
C THR A 135 -20.39 25.30 -3.37
N ASP A 136 -20.65 24.48 -4.39
CA ASP A 136 -20.29 23.07 -4.39
C ASP A 136 -18.76 22.88 -4.37
N LEU A 137 -18.01 23.72 -5.09
CA LEU A 137 -16.53 23.75 -5.07
C LEU A 137 -15.97 24.21 -3.72
N GLU A 138 -16.60 25.19 -3.07
CA GLU A 138 -16.24 25.64 -1.72
C GLU A 138 -16.60 24.60 -0.64
N GLY A 139 -17.62 23.77 -0.90
CA GLY A 139 -18.07 22.70 -0.02
C GLY A 139 -17.30 21.38 -0.17
N GLN A 140 -16.51 21.20 -1.22
CA GLN A 140 -15.58 20.07 -1.33
C GLN A 140 -14.46 20.25 -0.30
N GLU A 141 -14.17 19.18 0.46
CA GLU A 141 -13.17 19.15 1.53
C GLU A 141 -11.88 19.85 1.08
N ASP A 142 -11.43 20.81 1.89
CA ASP A 142 -10.31 21.67 1.59
C ASP A 142 -9.12 20.83 1.09
N PRO A 143 -8.65 21.00 -0.15
CA PRO A 143 -7.59 20.18 -0.72
C PRO A 143 -6.31 20.24 0.11
N ALA A 144 -6.15 21.26 0.98
CA ALA A 144 -5.09 21.34 1.96
C ALA A 144 -5.17 20.25 3.04
N ALA A 145 -6.37 19.90 3.52
CA ALA A 145 -6.58 18.87 4.54
C ALA A 145 -6.23 17.47 4.02
N LEU A 146 -6.72 17.12 2.83
CA LEU A 146 -6.39 15.85 2.16
C LEU A 146 -4.88 15.76 1.84
N ARG A 147 -4.25 16.87 1.45
CA ARG A 147 -2.79 16.92 1.25
C ARG A 147 -2.04 16.68 2.57
N ALA A 148 -2.52 17.24 3.69
CA ALA A 148 -1.91 17.01 5.00
C ALA A 148 -2.02 15.54 5.44
N GLU A 149 -3.18 14.91 5.26
CA GLU A 149 -3.38 13.47 5.56
C GLU A 149 -2.48 12.58 4.69
N ILE A 150 -2.34 12.89 3.40
CA ILE A 150 -1.45 12.16 2.50
C ILE A 150 0.01 12.27 2.95
N GLU A 151 0.45 13.46 3.37
CA GLU A 151 1.80 13.66 3.88
C GLU A 151 2.03 12.93 5.21
N GLU A 152 1.03 12.89 6.10
CA GLU A 152 1.08 12.10 7.34
C GLU A 152 1.18 10.60 7.04
N MET A 153 0.36 10.08 6.13
CA MET A 153 0.42 8.69 5.70
C MET A 153 1.77 8.34 5.06
N ARG A 154 2.34 9.23 4.24
CA ARG A 154 3.68 9.04 3.66
C ARG A 154 4.76 8.95 4.73
N ALA A 155 4.70 9.82 5.74
CA ALA A 155 5.61 9.77 6.87
C ALA A 155 5.48 8.46 7.65
N ALA A 156 4.25 7.97 7.88
CA ALA A 156 4.01 6.69 8.54
C ALA A 156 4.56 5.50 7.74
N ILE A 157 4.41 5.50 6.41
CA ILE A 157 4.97 4.46 5.53
C ILE A 157 6.50 4.46 5.59
N LEU A 158 7.13 5.64 5.60
CA LEU A 158 8.58 5.79 5.75
C LEU A 158 9.07 5.23 7.10
N GLN A 159 8.37 5.51 8.19
CA GLN A 159 8.68 4.94 9.50
C GLN A 159 8.52 3.42 9.53
N ALA A 160 7.45 2.89 8.91
CA ALA A 160 7.25 1.44 8.81
C ALA A 160 8.40 0.76 8.07
N GLY A 161 8.86 1.34 6.95
CA GLY A 161 10.01 0.83 6.20
C GLY A 161 11.31 0.84 7.02
N ALA A 162 11.53 1.86 7.86
CA ALA A 162 12.68 1.91 8.76
C ALA A 162 12.64 0.81 9.83
N ILE A 163 11.46 0.55 10.40
CA ILE A 163 11.24 -0.52 11.39
C ILE A 163 11.44 -1.91 10.76
N GLU A 164 10.97 -2.11 9.53
CA GLU A 164 11.21 -3.37 8.80
C GLU A 164 12.70 -3.60 8.53
N ALA A 165 13.43 -2.55 8.13
CA ALA A 165 14.88 -2.61 7.94
C ALA A 165 15.60 -2.95 9.25
N GLU A 166 15.24 -2.31 10.36
CA GLU A 166 15.81 -2.60 11.68
C GLU A 166 15.52 -4.04 12.12
N ASN A 167 14.28 -4.52 11.94
CA ASN A 167 13.93 -5.92 12.22
C ASN A 167 14.74 -6.90 11.37
N SER A 168 14.93 -6.61 10.08
CA SER A 168 15.74 -7.44 9.20
C SER A 168 17.20 -7.51 9.65
N ARG A 169 17.74 -6.38 10.11
CA ARG A 169 19.10 -6.28 10.65
C ARG A 169 19.25 -7.03 11.96
N LEU A 170 18.35 -6.82 12.92
CA LEU A 170 18.38 -7.54 14.21
C LEU A 170 18.23 -9.05 14.02
N ARG A 171 17.43 -9.50 13.05
CA ARG A 171 17.33 -10.92 12.70
C ARG A 171 18.62 -11.46 12.10
N ALA A 172 19.29 -10.69 11.24
CA ALA A 172 20.60 -11.06 10.71
C ALA A 172 21.64 -11.11 11.84
N GLU A 173 21.72 -10.09 12.71
CA GLU A 173 22.62 -10.08 13.86
C GLU A 173 22.36 -11.26 14.83
N LEU A 174 21.10 -11.64 15.04
CA LEU A 174 20.75 -12.82 15.85
C LEU A 174 21.15 -14.13 15.17
N ALA A 175 20.97 -14.23 13.85
CA ALA A 175 21.37 -15.40 13.07
C ALA A 175 22.90 -15.53 12.96
N ASP A 176 23.59 -14.40 12.82
CA ASP A 176 25.05 -14.29 12.76
C ASP A 176 25.69 -14.40 14.14
N SER A 177 24.90 -14.32 15.22
CA SER A 177 25.42 -14.63 16.54
C SER A 177 25.81 -16.11 16.59
N GLU A 178 27.10 -16.36 16.39
CA GLU A 178 27.76 -17.67 16.52
C GLU A 178 27.36 -18.36 17.84
N ARG A 179 27.01 -17.55 18.85
CA ARG A 179 26.47 -18.00 20.13
C ARG A 179 25.23 -18.88 20.02
N VAL A 180 24.32 -18.66 19.08
CA VAL A 180 23.14 -19.53 18.90
C VAL A 180 23.56 -20.89 18.34
N ALA A 181 24.51 -20.93 17.40
CA ALA A 181 25.05 -22.18 16.87
C ALA A 181 25.83 -22.94 17.95
N GLU A 182 26.65 -22.26 18.74
CA GLU A 182 27.38 -22.80 19.88
C GLU A 182 26.44 -23.38 20.93
N LEU A 183 25.43 -22.62 21.38
CA LEU A 183 24.46 -23.08 22.37
C LEU A 183 23.66 -24.30 21.87
N ASN A 184 23.30 -24.32 20.59
CA ASN A 184 22.65 -25.49 20.01
C ASN A 184 23.57 -26.71 19.98
N ALA A 185 24.86 -26.54 19.65
CA ALA A 185 25.84 -27.61 19.70
C ALA A 185 26.07 -28.13 21.13
N GLU A 186 26.18 -27.23 22.12
CA GLU A 186 26.23 -27.57 23.55
C GLU A 186 24.98 -28.35 24.00
N LEU A 187 23.78 -27.94 23.56
CA LEU A 187 22.55 -28.66 23.87
C LEU A 187 22.50 -30.06 23.26
N GLU A 188 22.96 -30.23 22.02
CA GLU A 188 23.03 -31.55 21.38
C GLU A 188 24.04 -32.46 22.08
N MET A 189 25.20 -31.93 22.50
CA MET A 189 26.18 -32.65 23.30
C MET A 189 25.58 -33.11 24.64
N LEU A 190 24.93 -32.22 25.39
CA LEU A 190 24.28 -32.56 26.66
C LEU A 190 23.14 -33.58 26.48
N ARG A 191 22.41 -33.53 25.36
CA ARG A 191 21.39 -34.53 25.02
C ARG A 191 22.02 -35.90 24.74
N ALA A 192 23.11 -35.94 23.98
CA ALA A 192 23.84 -37.17 23.69
C ALA A 192 24.44 -37.79 24.98
N GLU A 193 25.01 -36.98 25.87
CA GLU A 193 25.50 -37.42 27.18
C GLU A 193 24.37 -38.02 28.03
N ARG A 194 23.22 -37.34 28.13
CA ARG A 194 22.06 -37.87 28.87
C ARG A 194 21.54 -39.18 28.29
N ALA A 195 21.50 -39.32 26.96
CA ALA A 195 21.09 -40.56 26.31
C ALA A 195 22.07 -41.70 26.60
N SER A 196 23.38 -41.42 26.53
CA SER A 196 24.45 -42.37 26.89
C SER A 196 24.36 -42.80 28.36
N HIS A 197 24.17 -41.85 29.28
CA HIS A 197 23.98 -42.14 30.70
C HIS A 197 22.72 -42.98 30.97
N GLY A 198 21.61 -42.69 30.28
CA GLY A 198 20.38 -43.48 30.39
C GLY A 198 20.59 -44.93 29.92
N ALA A 199 21.30 -45.13 28.81
CA ALA A 199 21.63 -46.46 28.31
C ALA A 199 22.58 -47.23 29.25
N ALA A 200 23.58 -46.56 29.83
CA ALA A 200 24.48 -47.17 30.81
C ALA A 200 23.75 -47.58 32.09
N MET A 201 22.84 -46.74 32.59
CA MET A 201 22.02 -47.04 33.77
C MET A 201 21.10 -48.24 33.52
N SER A 202 20.43 -48.29 32.37
CA SER A 202 19.58 -49.43 32.00
C SER A 202 20.36 -50.75 31.97
N ARG A 203 21.60 -50.75 31.46
CA ARG A 203 22.45 -51.95 31.45
C ARG A 203 22.84 -52.38 32.86
N LEU A 204 23.18 -51.43 33.73
CA LEU A 204 23.51 -51.72 35.12
C LEU A 204 22.30 -52.31 35.86
N ASP A 205 21.10 -51.77 35.62
CA ASP A 205 19.87 -52.30 36.20
C ASP A 205 19.61 -53.75 35.73
N ASP A 206 19.81 -54.05 34.44
CA ASP A 206 19.68 -55.41 33.90
C ASP A 206 20.68 -56.38 34.55
N ASP A 207 21.94 -55.98 34.72
CA ASP A 207 22.98 -56.81 35.34
C ASP A 207 22.73 -57.02 36.85
N LEU A 208 22.24 -55.99 37.56
CA LEU A 208 21.79 -56.11 38.95
C LEU A 208 20.60 -57.07 39.10
N GLN A 209 19.65 -57.04 38.17
CA GLN A 209 18.53 -58.00 38.16
C GLN A 209 19.04 -59.43 37.94
N ARG A 210 19.95 -59.66 36.98
CA ARG A 210 20.57 -60.97 36.76
C ARG A 210 21.32 -61.47 37.99
N MET A 211 22.09 -60.61 38.65
CA MET A 211 22.81 -60.95 39.88
C MET A 211 21.84 -61.35 41.00
N ARG A 212 20.72 -60.63 41.16
CA ARG A 212 19.68 -60.98 42.15
C ARG A 212 19.06 -62.35 41.85
N GLN A 213 18.73 -62.61 40.58
CA GLN A 213 18.15 -63.89 40.16
C GLN A 213 19.12 -65.06 40.37
N ALA A 214 20.39 -64.92 39.99
CA ALA A 214 21.42 -65.95 40.19
C ALA A 214 21.67 -66.23 41.69
N ASN A 215 21.66 -65.19 42.53
CA ASN A 215 21.77 -65.36 43.99
C ASN A 215 20.54 -66.04 44.60
N GLU A 216 19.33 -65.76 44.09
CA GLU A 216 18.12 -66.45 44.51
C GLU A 216 18.17 -67.94 44.15
N GLN A 217 18.60 -68.28 42.94
CA GLN A 217 18.82 -69.66 42.51
C GLN A 217 19.87 -70.37 43.36
N LEU A 218 20.98 -69.71 43.68
CA LEU A 218 21.99 -70.26 44.59
C LEU A 218 21.40 -70.55 45.98
N ARG A 219 20.65 -69.61 46.57
CA ARG A 219 19.98 -69.83 47.86
C ARG A 219 19.04 -71.04 47.81
N ASN A 220 18.21 -71.14 46.78
CA ASN A 220 17.29 -72.26 46.61
C ASN A 220 18.05 -73.60 46.48
N SER A 221 19.16 -73.63 45.73
CA SER A 221 20.00 -74.84 45.59
C SER A 221 20.69 -75.25 46.90
N VAL A 222 21.13 -74.28 47.71
CA VAL A 222 21.73 -74.51 49.03
C VAL A 222 20.69 -75.02 50.02
N ASP A 223 19.47 -74.49 50.00
CA ASP A 223 18.39 -74.96 50.85
C ASP A 223 17.95 -76.39 50.49
N ALA A 224 17.89 -76.72 49.19
CA ALA A 224 17.64 -78.09 48.72
C ALA A 224 18.74 -79.07 49.16
N LEU A 225 20.02 -78.69 49.03
CA LEU A 225 21.14 -79.48 49.54
C LEU A 225 21.07 -79.68 51.05
N ARG A 226 20.71 -78.63 51.80
CA ARG A 226 20.58 -78.71 53.26
C ARG A 226 19.44 -79.65 53.66
N ALA A 227 18.31 -79.61 52.97
CA ALA A 227 17.18 -80.51 53.21
C ALA A 227 17.58 -81.98 52.93
N ALA A 228 18.19 -82.26 51.77
CA ALA A 228 18.67 -83.61 51.43
C ALA A 228 19.71 -84.14 52.44
N ALA A 229 20.62 -83.28 52.90
CA ALA A 229 21.60 -83.62 53.93
C ALA A 229 20.97 -83.95 55.29
N GLN A 230 19.87 -83.27 55.67
CA GLN A 230 19.11 -83.57 56.89
C GLN A 230 18.40 -84.93 56.83
N GLU A 231 17.94 -85.32 55.65
CA GLU A 231 17.33 -86.63 55.39
C GLU A 231 18.37 -87.76 55.24
N GLY A 232 19.67 -87.42 55.25
CA GLY A 232 20.76 -88.37 55.06
C GLY A 232 20.94 -88.86 53.61
N VAL A 233 20.29 -88.19 52.65
CA VAL A 233 20.38 -88.50 51.22
C VAL A 233 21.53 -87.68 50.62
N GLN A 234 22.55 -88.36 50.10
CA GLN A 234 23.58 -87.72 49.29
C GLN A 234 23.22 -87.85 47.82
N ASP A 235 22.75 -86.75 47.23
CA ASP A 235 22.40 -86.67 45.82
C ASP A 235 23.49 -85.90 45.04
N ALA A 236 24.17 -86.61 44.15
CA ALA A 236 25.21 -86.04 43.30
C ALA A 236 24.66 -85.03 42.29
N GLU A 237 23.39 -85.15 41.89
CA GLU A 237 22.75 -84.25 40.95
C GLU A 237 22.44 -82.89 41.61
N LEU A 238 21.96 -82.88 42.86
CA LEU A 238 21.77 -81.66 43.64
C LEU A 238 23.10 -80.94 43.91
N LEU A 239 24.18 -81.67 44.15
CA LEU A 239 25.52 -81.09 44.31
C LEU A 239 26.01 -80.43 43.01
N ASN A 240 25.82 -81.10 41.87
CA ASN A 240 26.14 -80.53 40.57
C ASN A 240 25.28 -79.27 40.27
N GLN A 241 23.99 -79.28 40.61
CA GLN A 241 23.12 -78.11 40.44
C GLN A 241 23.56 -76.93 41.32
N ALA A 242 23.92 -77.17 42.58
CA ALA A 242 24.37 -76.10 43.47
C ALA A 242 25.72 -75.51 43.05
N THR A 243 26.66 -76.34 42.59
CA THR A 243 27.96 -75.85 42.07
C THR A 243 27.80 -75.05 40.78
N VAL A 244 26.87 -75.45 39.89
CA VAL A 244 26.50 -74.64 38.71
C VAL A 244 25.89 -73.30 39.14
N ALA A 245 24.95 -73.30 40.08
CA ALA A 245 24.35 -72.08 40.61
C ALA A 245 25.39 -71.16 41.30
N GLU A 246 26.39 -71.72 41.96
CA GLU A 246 27.49 -70.96 42.58
C GLU A 246 28.39 -70.31 41.50
N LEU A 247 28.74 -71.06 40.45
CA LEU A 247 29.47 -70.52 39.31
C LEU A 247 28.68 -69.44 38.56
N GLU A 248 27.37 -69.60 38.41
CA GLU A 248 26.51 -68.58 37.80
C GLU A 248 26.38 -67.33 38.67
N ALA A 249 26.20 -67.47 39.99
CA ALA A 249 26.14 -66.34 40.92
C ALA A 249 27.45 -65.56 40.98
N THR A 250 28.60 -66.25 41.00
CA THR A 250 29.93 -65.61 40.99
C THR A 250 30.22 -64.91 39.67
N ARG A 251 29.84 -65.51 38.52
CA ARG A 251 29.93 -64.84 37.21
C ARG A 251 29.03 -63.62 37.12
N ALA A 252 27.81 -63.70 37.63
CA ALA A 252 26.89 -62.56 37.65
C ALA A 252 27.41 -61.43 38.54
N ALA A 253 27.97 -61.74 39.72
CA ALA A 253 28.60 -60.74 40.58
C ALA A 253 29.78 -60.04 39.90
N GLN A 254 30.69 -60.80 39.28
CA GLN A 254 31.83 -60.24 38.53
C GLN A 254 31.39 -59.40 37.34
N ALA A 255 30.31 -59.79 36.64
CA ALA A 255 29.76 -59.01 35.54
C ALA A 255 29.19 -57.67 36.02
N THR A 256 28.45 -57.67 37.13
CA THR A 256 27.94 -56.44 37.76
C THR A 256 29.08 -55.53 38.21
N ASP A 257 30.09 -56.06 38.91
CA ASP A 257 31.26 -55.27 39.35
C ASP A 257 31.98 -54.63 38.15
N ALA A 258 32.14 -55.37 37.05
CA ALA A 258 32.73 -54.85 35.82
C ALA A 258 31.84 -53.79 35.15
N ALA A 259 30.52 -53.93 35.19
CA ALA A 259 29.57 -52.95 34.67
C ALA A 259 29.58 -51.65 35.49
N GLU A 260 29.60 -51.76 36.83
CA GLU A 260 29.72 -50.63 37.75
C GLU A 260 31.04 -49.87 37.53
N ALA A 261 32.17 -50.59 37.44
CA ALA A 261 33.47 -49.98 37.16
C ALA A 261 33.48 -49.22 35.83
N ARG A 262 32.88 -49.79 34.78
CA ARG A 262 32.75 -49.12 33.47
C ARG A 262 31.85 -47.89 33.53
N ALA A 263 30.74 -47.96 34.28
CA ALA A 263 29.83 -46.82 34.45
C ALA A 263 30.49 -45.67 35.21
N VAL A 264 31.29 -45.97 36.23
CA VAL A 264 32.09 -44.99 36.97
C VAL A 264 33.16 -44.37 36.07
N LEU A 265 33.93 -45.19 35.34
CA LEU A 265 34.95 -44.69 34.40
C LEU A 265 34.33 -43.79 33.33
N ALA A 266 33.21 -44.18 32.73
CA ALA A 266 32.51 -43.38 31.73
C ALA A 266 32.05 -42.01 32.25
N ARG A 267 31.83 -41.87 33.57
CA ARG A 267 31.47 -40.60 34.21
C ARG A 267 32.67 -39.76 34.63
N LEU A 268 33.79 -40.40 34.95
CA LEU A 268 35.03 -39.71 35.33
C LEU A 268 35.86 -39.25 34.13
N GLU A 269 35.83 -39.98 33.02
CA GLU A 269 36.55 -39.65 31.78
C GLU A 269 36.30 -38.22 31.28
N PRO A 270 35.05 -37.73 31.14
CA PRO A 270 34.80 -36.35 30.71
C PRO A 270 35.30 -35.30 31.72
N LEU A 271 35.22 -35.58 33.03
CA LEU A 271 35.72 -34.68 34.08
C LEU A 271 37.25 -34.60 34.07
N LEU A 272 37.92 -35.71 33.79
CA LEU A 272 39.38 -35.78 33.65
C LEU A 272 39.87 -35.11 32.37
N SER A 273 39.14 -35.24 31.25
CA SER A 273 39.49 -34.51 30.02
C SER A 273 39.30 -33.01 30.18
N GLN A 274 38.24 -32.56 30.86
CA GLN A 274 38.01 -31.15 31.17
C GLN A 274 39.10 -30.60 32.10
N ALA A 275 39.50 -31.36 33.12
CA ALA A 275 40.60 -30.96 34.02
C ALA A 275 41.95 -30.83 33.29
N LYS A 276 42.27 -31.75 32.38
CA LYS A 276 43.49 -31.68 31.56
C LYS A 276 43.51 -30.49 30.60
N LEU A 277 42.37 -30.15 30.03
CA LEU A 277 42.23 -28.96 29.17
C LEU A 277 42.47 -27.67 29.98
N ALA A 278 41.93 -27.59 31.20
CA ALA A 278 42.12 -26.45 32.09
C ALA A 278 43.58 -26.30 32.60
N GLU A 279 44.32 -27.39 32.79
CA GLU A 279 45.74 -27.34 33.16
C GLU A 279 46.66 -27.00 31.97
N GLY A 280 46.29 -27.38 30.75
CA GLY A 280 47.07 -27.12 29.53
C GLY A 280 46.97 -25.70 28.97
N GLU A 281 46.02 -24.88 29.44
CA GLU A 281 45.89 -23.45 29.05
C GLU A 281 46.77 -22.51 29.91
N VAL A 282 47.53 -23.04 30.87
CA VAL A 282 48.35 -22.25 31.82
C VAL A 282 49.87 -22.31 31.50
N GLU A 283 50.29 -23.06 30.48
CA GLU A 283 51.68 -23.05 29.95
C GLU A 283 51.81 -22.25 28.64
#